data_AF-A0A225UZM6-F1
#
_entry.id   AF-A0A225UZM6-F1
#
_cell.length_a   1.000
_cell.length_b   1.000
_cell.length_c   1.000
_cell.angle_alpha   90.00
_cell.angle_beta   90.00
_cell.angle_gamma   90.00
#
_symmetry.space_group_name_H-M   'P 1'
#
loop_
_entity.id
_entity.type
_entity.pdbx_description
1 polymer ?
#
loop_
_entity_poly.entity_id
_entity_poly.type
_entity_poly.pdbx_seq_one_letter_code
_entity_poly.pdbx_strand_id
1 'polypeptide(L)'
;MTILADLRWRAIVLVYTYAITCVLGVSVRSIERWHGLVKSKWNVLPEDGKDESARYPKDAIDFVEDYIRAHPCFYLEDLQEAV
;
A
#
# COMPACT_ATOMS: atom_id res chain seq x y z
N MET A 1 9.79 9.55 1.57
CA MET A 1 9.90 8.12 1.93
C MET A 1 10.85 7.38 0.95
N THR A 2 12.08 7.85 0.75
CA THR A 2 13.01 7.29 -0.26
C THR A 2 14.19 6.55 0.38
N ILE A 3 14.75 7.11 1.44
CA ILE A 3 15.94 6.59 2.16
C ILE A 3 15.78 5.12 2.59
N LEU A 4 14.59 4.72 3.03
CA LEU A 4 14.32 3.34 3.46
C LEU A 4 14.25 2.36 2.28
N ALA A 5 13.78 2.80 1.11
CA ALA A 5 13.73 2.00 -0.11
C ALA A 5 15.14 1.75 -0.65
N ASP A 6 15.95 2.82 -0.71
CA ASP A 6 17.35 2.77 -1.14
C ASP A 6 18.18 1.80 -0.29
N LEU A 7 18.02 1.82 1.03
CA LEU A 7 18.73 0.91 1.93
C LEU A 7 18.37 -0.56 1.68
N ARG A 8 17.10 -0.88 1.43
CA ARG A 8 16.67 -2.27 1.19
C ARG A 8 17.18 -2.80 -0.16
N TRP A 9 17.13 -1.99 -1.21
CA TRP A 9 17.71 -2.35 -2.51
C TRP A 9 19.22 -2.56 -2.41
N ARG A 10 19.93 -1.66 -1.72
CA ARG A 10 21.38 -1.83 -1.48
C ARG A 10 21.70 -3.09 -0.69
N ALA A 11 20.89 -3.44 0.31
CA ALA A 11 21.06 -4.68 1.07
C ALA A 11 20.94 -5.92 0.18
N ILE A 12 19.95 -5.95 -0.71
CA ILE A 12 19.73 -7.09 -1.61
C ILE A 12 20.85 -7.19 -2.63
N VAL A 13 21.25 -6.07 -3.24
CA VAL A 13 22.37 -6.04 -4.19
C VAL A 13 23.64 -6.57 -3.54
N LEU A 14 23.96 -6.14 -2.31
CA LEU A 14 25.14 -6.61 -1.58
C LEU A 14 25.10 -8.12 -1.28
N VAL A 15 23.92 -8.65 -0.96
CA VAL A 15 23.74 -10.09 -0.73
C VAL A 15 23.92 -10.88 -2.03
N TYR A 16 23.41 -10.38 -3.15
CA TYR A 16 23.56 -11.05 -4.45
C TYR A 16 24.98 -10.97 -5.03
N THR A 17 25.67 -9.84 -4.84
CA THR A 17 26.98 -9.59 -5.46
C THR A 17 28.14 -10.06 -4.59
N TYR A 18 28.02 -9.94 -3.27
CA TYR A 18 29.12 -10.20 -2.34
C TYR A 18 28.81 -11.29 -1.29
N ALA A 19 27.56 -11.78 -1.19
CA ALA A 19 27.11 -12.68 -0.12
C ALA A 19 27.34 -12.12 1.31
N ILE A 20 27.45 -10.79 1.45
CA ILE A 20 27.67 -10.13 2.74
C ILE A 20 26.36 -9.54 3.25
N THR A 21 25.90 -10.00 4.42
CA THR A 21 24.69 -9.52 5.09
C THR A 21 24.94 -8.40 6.11
N CYS A 22 26.20 -8.21 6.54
CA CYS A 22 26.53 -7.40 7.72
C CYS A 22 26.83 -5.91 7.44
N VAL A 23 27.03 -5.49 6.19
CA VAL A 23 27.53 -4.12 5.87
C VAL A 23 26.55 -3.01 6.28
N LEU A 24 25.25 -3.29 6.24
CA LEU A 24 24.20 -2.30 6.53
C LEU A 24 23.61 -2.44 7.94
N GLY A 25 24.14 -3.33 8.79
CA GLY A 25 23.60 -3.58 10.13
C GLY A 25 22.18 -4.16 10.14
N VAL A 26 21.74 -4.75 9.02
CA VAL A 26 20.38 -5.29 8.86
C VAL A 26 20.34 -6.75 9.33
N SER A 27 19.27 -7.13 10.01
CA SER A 27 19.08 -8.52 10.44
C SER A 27 18.93 -9.48 9.26
N VAL A 28 19.48 -10.69 9.38
CA VAL A 28 19.36 -11.75 8.35
C VAL A 28 17.90 -12.03 8.00
N ARG A 29 17.00 -12.03 9.00
CA ARG A 29 15.55 -12.24 8.81
C ARG A 29 14.91 -11.15 7.93
N SER A 30 15.37 -9.91 8.05
CA SER A 30 14.89 -8.82 7.21
C SER A 30 15.30 -9.02 5.75
N ILE A 31 16.54 -9.47 5.53
CA ILE A 31 17.08 -9.78 4.21
C ILE A 31 16.30 -10.94 3.57
N GLU A 32 16.06 -12.03 4.30
CA GLU A 32 15.27 -13.17 3.82
C GLU A 32 13.85 -12.75 3.43
N ARG A 33 13.20 -11.92 4.26
CA ARG A 33 11.88 -11.38 3.98
C ARG A 33 11.87 -10.56 2.70
N TRP A 34 12.85 -9.67 2.51
CA TRP A 34 12.91 -8.85 1.30
C TRP A 34 13.25 -9.68 0.06
N HIS A 35 14.15 -10.65 0.19
CA HIS A 35 14.45 -11.59 -0.89
C HIS A 35 13.21 -12.41 -1.31
N GLY A 36 12.36 -12.80 -0.34
CA GLY A 36 11.05 -13.40 -0.63
C GLY A 36 10.11 -12.48 -1.41
N LEU A 37 10.08 -11.19 -1.08
CA LEU A 37 9.29 -10.18 -1.81
C LEU A 37 9.81 -9.95 -3.24
N VAL A 38 11.13 -9.95 -3.44
CA VAL A 38 11.71 -9.86 -4.79
C VAL A 38 11.34 -11.07 -5.63
N LYS A 39 11.44 -12.29 -5.08
CA LYS A 39 11.09 -13.51 -5.83
C LYS A 39 9.62 -13.57 -6.24
N SER A 40 8.71 -13.05 -5.42
CA SER A 40 7.27 -13.10 -5.71
C SER A 40 6.80 -11.93 -6.56
N LYS A 41 7.31 -10.72 -6.30
CA LYS A 41 6.74 -9.46 -6.79
C LYS A 41 7.71 -8.60 -7.59
N TRP A 42 8.99 -9.00 -7.67
CA TRP A 42 10.07 -8.18 -8.21
C TRP A 42 10.24 -6.82 -7.52
N ASN A 43 9.68 -6.67 -6.31
CA ASN A 43 9.76 -5.44 -5.55
C ASN A 43 10.18 -5.74 -4.10
N VAL A 44 10.98 -4.83 -3.55
CA VAL A 44 11.55 -4.89 -2.21
C VAL A 44 10.68 -4.13 -1.20
N LEU A 45 9.88 -3.20 -1.72
CA LEU A 45 8.88 -2.51 -0.95
C LEU A 45 7.66 -3.43 -0.80
N PRO A 46 7.11 -3.58 0.42
CA PRO A 46 5.73 -4.04 0.52
C PRO A 46 4.89 -3.08 -0.32
N GLU A 47 3.87 -3.61 -1.00
CA GLU A 47 2.84 -2.70 -1.50
C GLU A 47 2.38 -1.89 -0.29
N ASP A 48 2.42 -0.57 -0.43
CA ASP A 48 1.75 0.33 0.49
C ASP A 48 0.39 -0.31 0.72
N GLY A 49 0.15 -0.73 1.96
CA GLY A 49 -1.05 -1.46 2.31
C GLY A 49 -2.18 -0.56 1.83
N LYS A 50 -2.79 -0.93 0.69
CA LYS A 50 -3.91 -0.18 0.17
C LYS A 50 -4.88 -0.22 1.33
N ASP A 51 -5.17 0.96 1.87
CA ASP A 51 -6.12 1.16 2.95
C ASP A 51 -7.47 0.60 2.48
N GLU A 52 -7.65 -0.70 2.60
CA GLU A 52 -8.94 -1.35 2.38
C GLU A 52 -9.92 -0.90 3.46
N SER A 53 -9.44 -0.28 4.55
CA SER A 53 -10.26 0.33 5.59
C SER A 53 -11.01 1.60 5.14
N ALA A 54 -10.70 2.17 3.97
CA ALA A 54 -11.39 3.33 3.43
C ALA A 54 -12.35 2.98 2.27
N ARG A 55 -12.58 1.69 2.00
CA ARG A 55 -13.61 1.29 1.04
C ARG A 55 -14.98 1.38 1.71
N TYR A 56 -15.74 2.42 1.36
CA TYR A 56 -17.16 2.48 1.68
C TYR A 56 -17.86 1.19 1.21
N PRO A 57 -18.83 0.67 1.98
CA PRO A 57 -19.60 -0.49 1.55
C PRO A 57 -20.28 -0.20 0.21
N LYS A 58 -20.39 -1.21 -0.65
CA LYS A 58 -20.97 -1.06 -2.00
C LYS A 58 -22.36 -0.44 -1.94
N ASP A 59 -23.16 -0.86 -0.97
CA ASP A 59 -24.51 -0.36 -0.74
C ASP A 59 -24.55 1.17 -0.51
N ALA A 60 -23.55 1.73 0.18
CA ALA A 60 -23.47 3.17 0.39
C ALA A 60 -23.08 3.92 -0.89
N ILE A 61 -22.26 3.31 -1.75
CA ILE A 61 -21.89 3.88 -3.04
C ILE A 61 -23.10 3.88 -3.98
N ASP A 62 -23.84 2.77 -4.04
CA ASP A 62 -25.03 2.61 -4.87
C ASP A 62 -26.12 3.61 -4.44
N PHE A 63 -26.34 3.79 -3.13
CA PHE A 63 -27.27 4.80 -2.60
C PHE A 63 -26.89 6.23 -3.01
N VAL A 64 -25.61 6.60 -2.86
CA VAL A 64 -25.14 7.94 -3.23
C VAL A 64 -25.29 8.16 -4.74
N GLU A 65 -25.00 7.14 -5.55
CA GLU A 65 -25.15 7.23 -7.00
C GLU A 65 -26.62 7.46 -7.41
N ASP A 66 -27.55 6.71 -6.82
CA ASP A 66 -28.98 6.89 -7.08
C ASP A 66 -29.51 8.24 -6.58
N TYR A 67 -29.02 8.72 -5.44
CA TYR A 67 -29.37 10.03 -4.90
C TYR A 67 -28.89 11.18 -5.81
N ILE A 68 -27.65 11.11 -6.32
CA ILE A 68 -27.09 12.09 -7.27
C ILE A 68 -27.91 12.13 -8.57
N ARG A 69 -28.39 10.98 -9.06
CA ARG A 69 -29.24 10.92 -10.26
C ARG A 69 -30.60 11.57 -10.05
N ALA A 70 -31.20 11.39 -8.87
CA ALA A 70 -32.48 11.99 -8.52
C ALA A 70 -32.37 13.50 -8.23
N HIS A 71 -31.24 13.93 -7.66
CA HIS A 71 -30.98 15.30 -7.25
C HIS A 71 -29.65 15.78 -7.82
N PRO A 72 -29.62 16.43 -8.99
CA PRO A 72 -28.38 16.92 -9.60
C PRO A 72 -27.76 18.11 -8.85
N CYS A 73 -28.54 18.78 -8.00
CA CYS A 73 -28.09 19.89 -7.15
C CYS A 73 -28.60 19.65 -5.72
N PHE A 74 -27.70 19.25 -4.82
CA PHE A 74 -27.98 19.03 -3.40
C PHE A 74 -26.76 19.43 -2.58
N TYR A 75 -26.97 19.74 -1.31
CA TYR A 75 -25.91 19.97 -0.34
C TYR A 75 -25.59 18.68 0.43
N LEU A 76 -24.42 18.63 1.07
CA LEU A 76 -24.01 17.44 1.81
C LEU A 76 -24.96 17.15 2.98
N GLU A 77 -25.54 18.19 3.56
CA GLU A 77 -26.54 18.10 4.62
C GLU A 77 -27.81 17.36 4.14
N ASP A 78 -28.26 17.62 2.90
CA ASP A 78 -29.44 16.98 2.32
C ASP A 78 -29.22 15.46 2.13
N LEU A 79 -27.99 15.07 1.79
CA LEU A 79 -27.60 13.67 1.70
C LEU A 79 -27.54 13.01 3.09
N GLN A 80 -27.07 13.73 4.11
CA GLN A 80 -27.00 13.24 5.47
C GLN A 80 -28.39 13.06 6.10
N GLU A 81 -29.37 13.90 5.74
CA GLU A 81 -30.77 13.74 6.16
C GLU A 81 -31.48 12.57 5.45
N ALA A 82 -30.99 12.13 4.28
CA ALA A 82 -31.57 11.06 3.49
C ALA A 82 -31.09 9.65 3.87
N VAL A 83 -30.05 9.55 4.72
CA VAL A 83 -29.46 8.29 5.25
C VAL A 83 -30.07 7.95 6.60
#